data_AF-A0A3D6EW86-F1
#
_entry.id   AF-A0A3D6EW86-F1
#
_cell.length_a   1.000
_cell.length_b   1.000
_cell.length_c   1.000
_cell.angle_alpha   90.00
_cell.angle_beta   90.00
_cell.angle_gamma   90.00
#
_symmetry.space_group_name_H-M   'P 1'
#
loop_
_entity.id
_entity.type
_entity.pdbx_description
1 polymer ?
#
loop_
_entity_poly.entity_id
_entity_poly.type
_entity_poly.pdbx_seq_one_letter_code
_entity_poly.pdbx_strand_id
1 'polypeptide(L)'
;MKGLKFVLILVAAFGFLFFTSCDPLDDTRPVIDEGLVINEIYASGEDWIELYNTLETSVNIGGYFIYDNAAAKYKIPSGTTIPAKGFLVLLCNDLGTGLNTNFKLTSAGETVYLENADGTLIDRIEFPELSAGQTYGRYPDGSSNLAISGTPTQGATNGGNQTPAIVTTTREPIVPGLNQVVTIKSTLVSTQGLASVKLYYRFNTGVFTSTAMTLQSGFYTATIPAQSVTGKVEYYLEAEGTNGLKSYEPATAPNKVLNYLLNTDALPQLFVNEFMAFNSSCCPDNSSGTNEFDDWIEIYNAGSVDVNIGGMYVSDNKANPFKYKIPDDEPELTTIPAGGFLIIWADNQSEQGALHADFGLANAGEDVGI
;
A
#
# COMPACT_ATOMS: atom_id res chain seq x y z
N MET A 1 54.53 14.01 -46.12
CA MET A 1 54.41 13.05 -47.23
C MET A 1 54.16 11.67 -46.66
N LYS A 2 53.07 11.01 -47.10
CA LYS A 2 52.68 9.60 -46.82
C LYS A 2 52.36 9.32 -45.35
N GLY A 3 51.26 8.69 -44.95
CA GLY A 3 50.32 7.73 -45.55
C GLY A 3 49.91 6.82 -44.37
N LEU A 4 48.66 6.41 -44.18
CA LEU A 4 48.10 5.12 -44.65
C LEU A 4 46.73 4.98 -43.92
N LYS A 5 45.57 5.12 -44.58
CA LYS A 5 44.68 4.13 -45.23
C LYS A 5 43.99 3.09 -44.32
N PHE A 6 42.68 2.93 -44.61
CA PHE A 6 41.76 1.76 -44.56
C PHE A 6 40.51 2.03 -43.70
N VAL A 7 39.26 1.70 -44.08
CA VAL A 7 38.63 1.29 -45.35
C VAL A 7 37.12 1.58 -45.22
N LEU A 8 36.47 1.82 -46.36
CA LEU A 8 35.04 2.09 -46.52
C LEU A 8 34.25 0.77 -46.60
N ILE A 9 33.17 0.60 -45.82
CA ILE A 9 31.99 -0.18 -46.26
C ILE A 9 30.72 0.53 -45.77
N LEU A 10 30.04 1.17 -46.71
CA LEU A 10 28.67 1.67 -46.57
C LEU A 10 27.75 0.53 -47.05
N VAL A 11 26.92 -0.02 -46.17
CA VAL A 11 25.76 -0.82 -46.56
C VAL A 11 24.54 -0.19 -45.91
N ALA A 12 23.71 0.44 -46.74
CA ALA A 12 22.38 0.86 -46.38
C ALA A 12 21.48 -0.39 -46.30
N ALA A 13 20.84 -0.61 -45.15
CA ALA A 13 19.70 -1.50 -45.04
C ALA A 13 18.59 -0.77 -44.29
N PHE A 14 17.57 -0.38 -45.06
CA PHE A 14 16.23 -0.05 -44.59
C PHE A 14 15.69 -1.21 -43.75
N GLY A 15 15.22 -0.95 -42.53
CA GLY A 15 14.65 -1.99 -41.68
C GLY A 15 13.97 -1.43 -40.45
N PHE A 16 12.67 -1.16 -40.59
CA PHE A 16 11.64 -1.07 -39.56
C PHE A 16 11.93 -0.31 -38.26
N LEU A 17 11.27 0.84 -38.13
CA LEU A 17 10.84 1.39 -36.85
C LEU A 17 10.11 0.29 -36.06
N PHE A 18 10.71 -0.16 -34.95
CA PHE A 18 9.92 -0.66 -33.84
C PHE A 18 9.63 0.52 -32.92
N PHE A 19 8.37 0.97 -32.96
CA PHE A 19 7.79 1.70 -31.84
C PHE A 19 7.75 0.75 -30.65
N THR A 20 8.43 1.09 -29.57
CA THR A 20 8.02 0.70 -28.21
C THR A 20 7.53 2.01 -27.58
N SER A 21 6.36 2.50 -28.00
CA SER A 21 5.12 2.38 -27.21
C SER A 21 5.38 2.36 -25.70
N CYS A 22 5.09 3.50 -25.06
CA CYS A 22 4.56 3.66 -23.70
C CYS A 22 4.67 2.39 -22.84
N ASP A 23 5.51 2.39 -21.80
CA ASP A 23 5.44 1.30 -20.80
C ASP A 23 4.18 1.50 -19.95
N PRO A 24 3.16 0.64 -20.08
CA PRO A 24 1.94 0.70 -19.31
C PRO A 24 2.02 -0.43 -18.27
N LEU A 25 2.59 -0.13 -17.10
CA LEU A 25 2.38 -0.97 -15.91
C LEU A 25 1.32 -0.35 -14.98
N ASP A 26 0.46 0.50 -15.53
CA ASP A 26 -0.82 0.90 -14.94
C ASP A 26 -1.87 -0.16 -15.35
N ASP A 27 -2.22 -1.05 -14.41
CA ASP A 27 -3.26 -2.11 -14.45
C ASP A 27 -3.21 -3.11 -15.63
N THR A 28 -2.20 -3.99 -15.65
CA THR A 28 -2.24 -5.22 -16.47
C THR A 28 -2.77 -6.40 -15.66
N ARG A 29 -4.08 -6.44 -15.38
CA ARG A 29 -4.71 -7.74 -15.07
C ARG A 29 -4.39 -8.71 -16.23
N PRO A 30 -3.99 -9.95 -15.94
CA PRO A 30 -3.49 -10.87 -16.96
C PRO A 30 -4.54 -11.16 -18.03
N VAL A 31 -4.06 -11.24 -19.28
CA VAL A 31 -4.85 -11.46 -20.50
C VAL A 31 -5.32 -12.92 -20.63
N ILE A 32 -4.95 -13.81 -19.69
CA ILE A 32 -5.39 -15.21 -19.68
C ILE A 32 -5.98 -15.57 -18.31
N ASP A 33 -7.29 -15.82 -18.30
CA ASP A 33 -7.99 -16.47 -17.20
C ASP A 33 -7.80 -18.00 -17.33
N GLU A 34 -6.75 -18.54 -16.69
CA GLU A 34 -6.59 -20.00 -16.52
C GLU A 34 -7.47 -20.56 -15.39
N GLY A 35 -8.33 -19.72 -14.80
CA GLY A 35 -9.15 -20.08 -13.66
C GLY A 35 -8.34 -20.44 -12.40
N LEU A 36 -7.20 -19.78 -12.21
CA LEU A 36 -6.33 -19.95 -11.05
C LEU A 36 -5.98 -18.57 -10.50
N VAL A 37 -6.14 -18.36 -9.20
CA VAL A 37 -5.92 -17.07 -8.55
C VAL A 37 -5.27 -17.24 -7.19
N ILE A 38 -4.54 -16.21 -6.74
CA ILE A 38 -4.15 -16.04 -5.35
C ILE A 38 -5.40 -15.64 -4.56
N ASN A 39 -5.83 -16.49 -3.63
CA ASN A 39 -7.11 -16.35 -2.94
C ASN A 39 -6.98 -15.65 -1.59
N GLU A 40 -5.95 -15.98 -0.82
CA GLU A 40 -5.74 -15.42 0.52
C GLU A 40 -4.25 -15.46 0.88
N ILE A 41 -3.80 -14.42 1.59
CA ILE A 41 -2.43 -14.24 2.05
C ILE A 41 -2.47 -13.99 3.56
N TYR A 42 -1.60 -14.70 4.30
CA TYR A 42 -1.33 -14.45 5.71
C TYR A 42 0.17 -14.19 5.88
N ALA A 43 0.54 -13.03 6.44
CA ALA A 43 1.94 -12.60 6.56
C ALA A 43 2.31 -12.15 7.99
N SER A 44 1.57 -12.62 9.00
CA SER A 44 1.74 -12.17 10.38
C SER A 44 2.00 -13.32 11.37
N GLY A 45 2.60 -14.42 10.91
CA GLY A 45 2.91 -15.60 11.72
C GLY A 45 3.66 -16.70 10.98
N GLU A 46 3.09 -17.91 10.92
CA GLU A 46 3.53 -18.89 9.92
C GLU A 46 2.90 -18.47 8.60
N ASP A 47 3.67 -17.79 7.77
CA ASP A 47 3.17 -17.14 6.57
C ASP A 47 2.73 -18.17 5.54
N TRP A 48 1.68 -17.85 4.79
CA TRP A 48 1.20 -18.71 3.73
C TRP A 48 0.46 -17.94 2.65
N ILE A 49 0.45 -18.53 1.46
CA ILE A 49 -0.34 -18.10 0.33
C ILE A 49 -1.26 -19.24 -0.07
N GLU A 50 -2.54 -18.93 -0.25
CA GLU A 50 -3.53 -19.86 -0.79
C GLU A 50 -3.83 -19.56 -2.25
N LEU A 51 -3.82 -20.60 -3.07
CA LEU A 51 -4.30 -20.58 -4.44
C LEU A 51 -5.68 -21.21 -4.52
N TYR A 52 -6.56 -20.64 -5.33
CA TYR A 52 -7.90 -21.16 -5.59
C TYR A 52 -8.09 -21.45 -7.08
N ASN A 53 -8.62 -22.64 -7.37
CA ASN A 53 -9.01 -23.04 -8.72
C ASN A 53 -10.48 -22.67 -8.97
N THR A 54 -10.73 -21.64 -9.78
CA THR A 54 -12.07 -21.16 -10.13
C THR A 54 -12.78 -22.08 -11.14
N LEU A 55 -12.09 -23.04 -11.75
CA LEU A 55 -12.66 -23.96 -12.76
C LEU A 55 -13.56 -25.04 -12.12
N GLU A 56 -14.42 -25.62 -12.95
CA GLU A 56 -15.22 -26.83 -12.63
C GLU A 56 -14.44 -28.14 -12.83
N THR A 57 -13.15 -28.05 -13.17
CA THR A 57 -12.25 -29.18 -13.39
C THR A 57 -10.96 -28.99 -12.61
N SER A 58 -10.26 -30.08 -12.27
CA SER A 58 -8.94 -29.97 -11.64
C SER A 58 -7.93 -29.31 -12.59
N VAL A 59 -7.07 -28.46 -12.05
CA VAL A 59 -5.96 -27.82 -12.75
C VAL A 59 -4.63 -28.39 -12.23
N ASN A 60 -3.70 -28.66 -13.14
CA ASN A 60 -2.33 -29.04 -12.80
C ASN A 60 -1.44 -27.80 -12.84
N ILE A 61 -0.89 -27.45 -11.69
CA ILE A 61 -0.02 -26.28 -11.51
C ILE A 61 1.44 -26.69 -11.29
N GLY A 62 1.76 -27.97 -11.47
CA GLY A 62 3.12 -28.46 -11.33
C GLY A 62 4.04 -27.77 -12.33
N GLY A 63 5.10 -27.13 -11.82
CA GLY A 63 6.03 -26.35 -12.60
C GLY A 63 5.71 -24.87 -12.75
N TYR A 64 4.58 -24.39 -12.21
CA TYR A 64 4.25 -22.98 -12.09
C TYR A 64 5.20 -22.30 -11.09
N PHE A 65 5.24 -20.97 -11.11
CA PHE A 65 6.08 -20.18 -10.22
C PHE A 65 5.24 -19.28 -9.32
N ILE A 66 5.63 -19.18 -8.05
CA ILE A 66 5.09 -18.20 -7.09
C ILE A 66 6.24 -17.46 -6.43
N TYR A 67 6.14 -16.15 -6.27
CA TYR A 67 7.25 -15.34 -5.75
C TYR A 67 6.82 -13.95 -5.27
N ASP A 68 7.62 -13.39 -4.37
CA ASP A 68 7.63 -11.98 -3.94
C ASP A 68 8.71 -11.17 -4.70
N ASN A 69 9.77 -11.85 -5.15
CA ASN A 69 10.91 -11.28 -5.86
C ASN A 69 11.22 -12.07 -7.14
N ALA A 70 11.21 -11.37 -8.29
CA ALA A 70 11.44 -11.98 -9.61
C ALA A 70 12.82 -12.64 -9.79
N ALA A 71 13.81 -12.27 -8.96
CA ALA A 71 15.14 -12.89 -8.98
C ALA A 71 15.18 -14.27 -8.31
N ALA A 72 14.19 -14.62 -7.49
CA ALA A 72 14.20 -15.81 -6.63
C ALA A 72 12.90 -16.62 -6.67
N LYS A 73 12.43 -16.96 -7.88
CA LYS A 73 11.13 -17.62 -8.08
C LYS A 73 11.03 -19.02 -7.46
N TYR A 74 9.96 -19.29 -6.70
CA TYR A 74 9.68 -20.64 -6.22
C TYR A 74 8.96 -21.47 -7.28
N LYS A 75 9.54 -22.60 -7.70
CA LYS A 75 8.88 -23.52 -8.64
C LYS A 75 8.03 -24.54 -7.88
N ILE A 76 6.73 -24.54 -8.14
CA ILE A 76 5.78 -25.49 -7.56
C ILE A 76 6.12 -26.92 -8.05
N PRO A 77 6.16 -27.94 -7.15
CA PRO A 77 6.56 -29.30 -7.53
C PRO A 77 5.73 -29.90 -8.67
N SER A 78 6.40 -30.64 -9.56
CA SER A 78 5.75 -31.36 -10.64
C SER A 78 4.65 -32.28 -10.13
N GLY A 79 3.51 -32.30 -10.82
CA GLY A 79 2.35 -33.14 -10.47
C GLY A 79 1.43 -32.55 -9.41
N THR A 80 1.69 -31.34 -8.92
CA THR A 80 0.78 -30.62 -8.03
C THR A 80 -0.51 -30.26 -8.77
N THR A 81 -1.65 -30.72 -8.26
CA THR A 81 -2.96 -30.42 -8.80
C THR A 81 -3.85 -29.77 -7.75
N ILE A 82 -4.71 -28.86 -8.20
CA ILE A 82 -5.80 -28.31 -7.39
C ILE A 82 -7.11 -28.90 -7.94
N PRO A 83 -7.96 -29.54 -7.12
CA PRO A 83 -9.29 -29.97 -7.53
C PRO A 83 -10.15 -28.82 -8.07
N ALA A 84 -11.22 -29.14 -8.80
CA ALA A 84 -12.24 -28.16 -9.17
C ALA A 84 -12.77 -27.43 -7.93
N LYS A 85 -12.82 -26.09 -7.96
CA LYS A 85 -13.19 -25.25 -6.78
C LYS A 85 -12.36 -25.56 -5.53
N GLY A 86 -11.17 -26.13 -5.70
CA GLY A 86 -10.28 -26.52 -4.62
C GLY A 86 -9.30 -25.41 -4.25
N PHE A 87 -8.69 -25.57 -3.08
CA PHE A 87 -7.66 -24.70 -2.54
C PHE A 87 -6.33 -25.44 -2.45
N LEU A 88 -5.22 -24.71 -2.59
CA LEU A 88 -3.88 -25.21 -2.29
C LEU A 88 -3.14 -24.17 -1.46
N VAL A 89 -2.57 -24.60 -0.33
CA VAL A 89 -1.81 -23.75 0.57
C VAL A 89 -0.32 -23.99 0.37
N LEU A 90 0.43 -22.91 0.23
CA LEU A 90 1.89 -22.87 0.21
C LEU A 90 2.37 -22.16 1.48
N LEU A 91 3.21 -22.82 2.27
CA LEU A 91 3.82 -22.20 3.45
C LEU A 91 5.03 -21.36 3.02
N CYS A 92 5.07 -20.10 3.43
CA CYS A 92 6.13 -19.16 3.12
C CYS A 92 7.15 -19.12 4.26
N ASN A 93 7.98 -20.17 4.36
CA ASN A 93 8.86 -20.38 5.50
C ASN A 93 10.34 -20.58 5.12
N ASP A 94 10.71 -20.26 3.87
CA ASP A 94 12.08 -20.30 3.36
C ASP A 94 12.76 -21.70 3.41
N LEU A 95 11.98 -22.77 3.30
CA LEU A 95 12.52 -24.13 3.22
C LEU A 95 12.78 -24.62 1.78
N GLY A 96 12.09 -24.04 0.79
CA GLY A 96 12.31 -24.35 -0.62
C GLY A 96 12.01 -25.80 -1.04
N THR A 97 11.10 -26.49 -0.35
CA THR A 97 10.82 -27.91 -0.57
C THR A 97 9.33 -28.28 -0.43
N GLY A 98 8.82 -29.09 -1.35
CA GLY A 98 7.41 -29.52 -1.33
C GLY A 98 6.44 -28.34 -1.54
N LEU A 99 5.57 -28.07 -0.56
CA LEU A 99 4.69 -26.90 -0.57
C LEU A 99 5.20 -25.79 0.37
N ASN A 100 6.51 -25.78 0.62
CA ASN A 100 7.19 -24.76 1.41
C ASN A 100 8.06 -23.93 0.48
N THR A 101 7.74 -22.65 0.32
CA THR A 101 8.44 -21.76 -0.60
C THR A 101 9.87 -21.46 -0.11
N ASN A 102 10.69 -20.89 -0.99
CA ASN A 102 12.06 -20.43 -0.71
C ASN A 102 12.11 -18.95 -0.31
N PHE A 103 11.03 -18.44 0.28
CA PHE A 103 10.92 -17.07 0.76
C PHE A 103 9.95 -17.01 1.96
N LYS A 104 9.92 -15.87 2.62
CA LYS A 104 8.94 -15.50 3.65
C LYS A 104 8.26 -14.21 3.26
N LEU A 105 7.09 -13.96 3.82
CA LEU A 105 6.40 -12.70 3.58
C LEU A 105 6.73 -11.68 4.67
N THR A 106 6.55 -10.40 4.37
CA THR A 106 6.60 -9.31 5.35
C THR A 106 5.20 -8.85 5.73
N SER A 107 4.97 -8.70 7.04
CA SER A 107 3.73 -8.12 7.55
C SER A 107 3.55 -6.65 7.16
N ALA A 108 4.59 -5.96 6.66
CA ALA A 108 4.53 -4.57 6.22
C ALA A 108 3.78 -4.38 4.89
N GLY A 109 3.45 -5.47 4.19
CA GLY A 109 2.89 -5.44 2.84
C GLY A 109 3.98 -5.59 1.78
N GLU A 110 3.63 -6.27 0.69
CA GLU A 110 4.48 -6.47 -0.49
C GLU A 110 3.63 -7.02 -1.66
N THR A 111 4.27 -7.34 -2.78
CA THR A 111 3.61 -7.94 -3.94
C THR A 111 3.95 -9.42 -4.10
N VAL A 112 2.93 -10.26 -4.29
CA VAL A 112 3.04 -11.68 -4.65
C VAL A 112 2.59 -11.88 -6.10
N TYR A 113 3.36 -12.67 -6.84
CA TYR A 113 3.12 -13.00 -8.24
C TYR A 113 2.93 -14.51 -8.40
N LEU A 114 2.04 -14.88 -9.33
CA LEU A 114 1.82 -16.25 -9.79
C LEU A 114 2.01 -16.30 -11.29
N GLU A 115 2.93 -17.13 -11.78
CA GLU A 115 3.17 -17.37 -13.21
C GLU A 115 2.97 -18.85 -13.56
N ASN A 116 2.53 -19.13 -14.78
CA ASN A 116 2.51 -20.49 -15.30
C ASN A 116 3.92 -20.98 -15.68
N ALA A 117 4.02 -22.26 -16.08
CA ALA A 117 5.30 -22.89 -16.39
C ALA A 117 6.06 -22.25 -17.58
N ASP A 118 5.35 -21.52 -18.44
CA ASP A 118 5.92 -20.80 -19.58
C ASP A 118 6.37 -19.37 -19.22
N GLY A 119 6.17 -18.96 -17.96
CA GLY A 119 6.49 -17.61 -17.47
C GLY A 119 5.42 -16.56 -17.77
N THR A 120 4.20 -16.97 -18.12
CA THR A 120 3.07 -16.05 -18.28
C THR A 120 2.49 -15.72 -16.90
N LEU A 121 2.31 -14.44 -16.59
CA LEU A 121 1.67 -13.99 -15.37
C LEU A 121 0.20 -14.42 -15.33
N ILE A 122 -0.22 -15.07 -14.24
CA ILE A 122 -1.57 -15.59 -14.00
C ILE A 122 -2.30 -14.74 -12.95
N ASP A 123 -1.62 -14.31 -11.90
CA ASP A 123 -2.18 -13.40 -10.91
C ASP A 123 -1.08 -12.57 -10.22
N ARG A 124 -1.47 -11.40 -9.73
CA ARG A 124 -0.59 -10.48 -8.97
C ARG A 124 -1.42 -9.85 -7.86
N ILE A 125 -0.98 -10.02 -6.61
CA ILE A 125 -1.59 -9.39 -5.45
C ILE A 125 -0.56 -8.53 -4.74
N GLU A 126 -0.83 -7.23 -4.68
CA GLU A 126 -0.18 -6.32 -3.75
C GLU A 126 -1.04 -6.24 -2.49
N PHE A 127 -0.51 -6.70 -1.36
CA PHE A 127 -1.23 -6.68 -0.08
C PHE A 127 -0.66 -5.60 0.84
N PRO A 128 -1.53 -4.91 1.61
CA PRO A 128 -1.11 -3.84 2.51
C PRO A 128 -0.45 -4.41 3.79
N GLU A 129 -0.04 -3.54 4.71
CA GLU A 129 0.38 -3.97 6.04
C GLU A 129 -0.72 -4.82 6.72
N LEU A 130 -0.33 -5.97 7.27
CA LEU A 130 -1.19 -6.91 7.99
C LEU A 130 -0.75 -6.99 9.46
N SER A 131 -1.65 -6.61 10.36
CA SER A 131 -1.48 -6.88 11.79
C SER A 131 -1.60 -8.38 12.11
N ALA A 132 -1.06 -8.78 13.27
CA ALA A 132 -1.18 -10.15 13.78
C ALA A 132 -2.62 -10.69 13.71
N GLY A 133 -2.80 -11.82 13.03
CA GLY A 133 -4.10 -12.48 12.84
C GLY A 133 -4.88 -12.00 11.63
N GLN A 134 -4.39 -10.99 10.89
CA GLN A 134 -5.02 -10.54 9.65
C GLN A 134 -4.56 -11.33 8.43
N THR A 135 -5.50 -11.61 7.54
CA THR A 135 -5.28 -12.07 6.17
C THR A 135 -5.72 -11.01 5.18
N TYR A 136 -5.15 -11.05 3.96
CA TYR A 136 -5.65 -10.33 2.80
C TYR A 136 -6.18 -11.33 1.79
N GLY A 137 -7.49 -11.34 1.54
CA GLY A 137 -8.12 -12.38 0.74
C GLY A 137 -9.26 -11.88 -0.13
N ARG A 138 -9.63 -12.70 -1.13
CA ARG A 138 -10.74 -12.46 -2.06
C ARG A 138 -12.06 -12.81 -1.40
N TYR A 139 -13.06 -11.94 -1.47
CA TYR A 139 -14.38 -12.12 -0.85
C TYR A 139 -15.52 -11.90 -1.85
N PRO A 140 -16.19 -12.97 -2.33
CA PRO A 140 -15.93 -14.40 -2.07
C PRO A 140 -14.70 -14.96 -2.82
N ASP A 141 -14.42 -16.26 -2.65
CA ASP A 141 -13.35 -16.99 -3.34
C ASP A 141 -13.24 -16.65 -4.82
N GLY A 142 -12.01 -16.33 -5.24
CA GLY A 142 -11.68 -15.99 -6.62
C GLY A 142 -12.37 -14.76 -7.21
N SER A 143 -13.09 -13.98 -6.40
CA SER A 143 -13.62 -12.68 -6.85
C SER A 143 -12.51 -11.63 -7.01
N SER A 144 -12.80 -10.56 -7.74
CA SER A 144 -11.90 -9.40 -7.85
C SER A 144 -11.86 -8.53 -6.59
N ASN A 145 -12.56 -8.92 -5.53
CA ASN A 145 -12.79 -8.08 -4.35
C ASN A 145 -11.90 -8.53 -3.21
N LEU A 146 -10.77 -7.86 -3.01
CA LEU A 146 -9.83 -8.15 -1.93
C LEU A 146 -10.15 -7.33 -0.68
N ALA A 147 -9.96 -7.93 0.48
CA ALA A 147 -10.16 -7.26 1.76
C ALA A 147 -9.26 -7.84 2.84
N ILE A 148 -8.98 -7.03 3.87
CA ILE A 148 -8.35 -7.49 5.10
C ILE A 148 -9.41 -8.15 6.00
N SER A 149 -9.13 -9.35 6.49
CA SER A 149 -9.96 -10.10 7.44
C SER A 149 -9.15 -10.49 8.66
N GLY A 150 -9.77 -10.54 9.84
CA GLY A 150 -9.16 -11.09 11.05
C GLY A 150 -9.45 -12.59 11.28
N THR A 151 -10.06 -13.26 10.30
CA THR A 151 -10.41 -14.68 10.37
C THR A 151 -9.75 -15.40 9.20
N PRO A 152 -8.56 -16.01 9.40
CA PRO A 152 -7.88 -16.74 8.35
C PRO A 152 -8.68 -17.95 7.86
N THR A 153 -8.69 -18.17 6.56
CA THR A 153 -9.49 -19.23 5.90
C THR A 153 -8.68 -20.36 5.30
N GLN A 154 -7.43 -20.53 5.72
CA GLN A 154 -6.49 -21.52 5.20
C GLN A 154 -7.13 -22.88 4.82
N GLY A 155 -7.14 -23.18 3.52
CA GLY A 155 -7.68 -24.38 2.90
C GLY A 155 -9.21 -24.42 2.74
N ALA A 156 -9.91 -23.30 2.90
CA ALA A 156 -11.36 -23.22 2.96
C ALA A 156 -11.92 -21.93 2.32
N THR A 157 -13.23 -21.92 2.06
CA THR A 157 -13.91 -20.79 1.40
C THR A 157 -13.87 -19.49 2.19
N ASN A 158 -13.39 -18.44 1.53
CA ASN A 158 -13.48 -17.06 1.96
C ASN A 158 -14.92 -16.54 1.88
N GLY A 159 -15.35 -15.84 2.92
CA GLY A 159 -16.66 -15.17 2.90
C GLY A 159 -17.83 -16.16 2.93
N GLY A 160 -17.65 -17.35 3.49
CA GLY A 160 -18.78 -18.21 3.87
C GLY A 160 -19.60 -17.59 5.02
N ASN A 161 -19.93 -18.40 6.03
CA ASN A 161 -20.56 -17.95 7.27
C ASN A 161 -19.56 -17.20 8.18
N GLN A 162 -18.87 -16.18 7.65
CA GLN A 162 -17.70 -15.55 8.27
C GLN A 162 -17.95 -14.09 8.67
N THR A 163 -16.97 -13.53 9.38
CA THR A 163 -16.94 -12.14 9.81
C THR A 163 -16.93 -11.20 8.60
N PRO A 164 -17.57 -10.02 8.66
CA PRO A 164 -17.36 -8.97 7.65
C PRO A 164 -15.89 -8.57 7.55
N ALA A 165 -15.46 -8.06 6.40
CA ALA A 165 -14.12 -7.51 6.22
C ALA A 165 -14.19 -5.98 6.18
N ILE A 166 -13.36 -5.31 6.98
CA ILE A 166 -13.21 -3.85 6.96
C ILE A 166 -12.04 -3.54 6.03
N VAL A 167 -12.30 -2.85 4.93
CA VAL A 167 -11.33 -2.69 3.83
C VAL A 167 -10.51 -1.41 3.99
N THR A 168 -11.19 -0.29 4.20
CA THR A 168 -10.53 1.01 4.40
C THR A 168 -11.14 1.69 5.61
N THR A 169 -10.32 2.47 6.33
CA THR A 169 -10.79 3.40 7.36
C THR A 169 -10.03 4.69 7.21
N THR A 170 -10.74 5.78 6.94
CA THR A 170 -10.16 7.13 6.85
C THR A 170 -10.85 8.08 7.82
N ARG A 171 -10.16 9.18 8.16
CA ARG A 171 -10.71 10.28 8.94
C ARG A 171 -10.58 11.60 8.19
N GLU A 172 -11.55 12.48 8.42
CA GLU A 172 -11.53 13.86 7.93
C GLU A 172 -11.98 14.79 9.06
N PRO A 173 -11.20 15.83 9.43
CA PRO A 173 -9.86 16.15 8.91
C PRO A 173 -8.79 15.12 9.30
N ILE A 174 -7.75 15.00 8.47
CA ILE A 174 -6.60 14.12 8.74
C ILE A 174 -5.85 14.59 10.00
N VAL A 175 -5.77 15.90 10.24
CA VAL A 175 -5.18 16.51 11.44
C VAL A 175 -6.26 17.35 12.14
N PRO A 176 -7.07 16.74 13.04
CA PRO A 176 -8.12 17.46 13.74
C PRO A 176 -7.58 18.54 14.68
N GLY A 177 -8.15 19.73 14.58
CA GLY A 177 -8.00 20.81 15.56
C GLY A 177 -9.07 20.77 16.66
N LEU A 178 -8.86 21.58 17.70
CA LEU A 178 -9.86 21.78 18.75
C LEU A 178 -11.18 22.29 18.16
N ASN A 179 -12.30 21.87 18.78
CA ASN A 179 -13.66 22.22 18.39
C ASN A 179 -14.08 21.77 16.98
N GLN A 180 -13.32 20.88 16.32
CA GLN A 180 -13.70 20.28 15.05
C GLN A 180 -14.35 18.91 15.25
N VAL A 181 -15.45 18.68 14.52
CA VAL A 181 -16.05 17.35 14.41
C VAL A 181 -15.20 16.53 13.44
N VAL A 182 -14.88 15.29 13.81
CA VAL A 182 -14.11 14.36 12.96
C VAL A 182 -15.05 13.35 12.35
N THR A 183 -15.04 13.24 11.03
CA THR A 183 -15.80 12.24 10.29
C THR A 183 -14.93 11.01 10.04
N ILE A 184 -15.44 9.84 10.40
CA ILE A 184 -14.82 8.54 10.09
C ILE A 184 -15.58 7.92 8.92
N LYS A 185 -14.85 7.43 7.92
CA LYS A 185 -15.40 6.75 6.74
C LYS A 185 -14.76 5.38 6.63
N SER A 186 -15.55 4.37 6.27
CA SER A 186 -15.04 3.02 6.04
C SER A 186 -15.79 2.30 4.92
N THR A 187 -15.05 1.54 4.11
CA THR A 187 -15.61 0.57 3.16
C THR A 187 -15.51 -0.83 3.75
N LEU A 188 -16.53 -1.65 3.51
CA LEU A 188 -16.65 -2.99 4.08
C LEU A 188 -17.16 -3.96 3.03
N VAL A 189 -16.79 -5.22 3.19
CA VAL A 189 -17.29 -6.33 2.39
C VAL A 189 -17.97 -7.34 3.30
N SER A 190 -19.15 -7.81 2.91
CA SER A 190 -19.81 -8.93 3.57
C SER A 190 -20.70 -9.68 2.58
N THR A 191 -20.47 -10.98 2.45
CA THR A 191 -21.26 -11.92 1.64
C THR A 191 -22.54 -12.37 2.35
N GLN A 192 -22.57 -12.34 3.68
CA GLN A 192 -23.75 -12.65 4.50
C GLN A 192 -24.64 -11.42 4.74
N GLY A 193 -24.15 -10.24 4.40
CA GLY A 193 -24.76 -8.97 4.77
C GLY A 193 -24.37 -8.51 6.18
N LEU A 194 -24.56 -7.22 6.42
CA LEU A 194 -24.19 -6.55 7.67
C LEU A 194 -25.41 -6.38 8.58
N ALA A 195 -25.29 -6.79 9.83
CA ALA A 195 -26.25 -6.48 10.90
C ALA A 195 -25.99 -5.09 11.49
N SER A 196 -24.73 -4.75 11.74
CA SER A 196 -24.37 -3.42 12.23
C SER A 196 -22.93 -3.05 11.89
N VAL A 197 -22.67 -1.74 11.81
CA VAL A 197 -21.33 -1.16 11.81
C VAL A 197 -21.31 -0.07 12.85
N LYS A 198 -20.34 -0.11 13.77
CA LYS A 198 -20.23 0.83 14.90
C LYS A 198 -18.83 1.43 14.97
N LEU A 199 -18.79 2.71 15.29
CA LEU A 199 -17.59 3.43 15.67
C LEU A 199 -17.55 3.52 17.20
N TYR A 200 -16.49 2.99 17.80
CA TYR A 200 -16.19 3.16 19.22
C TYR A 200 -15.10 4.22 19.36
N TYR A 201 -15.27 5.16 20.28
CA TYR A 201 -14.28 6.21 20.54
C TYR A 201 -14.25 6.61 22.02
N ARG A 202 -13.09 7.10 22.46
CA ARG A 202 -12.89 7.72 23.77
C ARG A 202 -11.94 8.90 23.67
N PHE A 203 -12.04 9.79 24.65
CA PHE A 203 -11.08 10.85 24.88
C PHE A 203 -10.22 10.51 26.10
N ASN A 204 -8.90 10.62 25.95
CA ASN A 204 -7.90 10.22 26.93
C ASN A 204 -8.16 8.80 27.47
N THR A 205 -8.07 8.60 28.78
CA THR A 205 -8.28 7.31 29.44
C THR A 205 -9.75 7.04 29.78
N GLY A 206 -10.68 7.75 29.13
CA GLY A 206 -12.12 7.56 29.32
C GLY A 206 -12.62 6.17 28.91
N VAL A 207 -13.90 5.90 29.17
CA VAL A 207 -14.57 4.68 28.70
C VAL A 207 -14.93 4.85 27.22
N PHE A 208 -14.78 3.79 26.42
CA PHE A 208 -15.26 3.79 25.05
C PHE A 208 -16.78 3.97 25.00
N THR A 209 -17.21 4.93 24.20
CA THR A 209 -18.60 5.11 23.79
C THR A 209 -18.74 4.72 22.32
N SER A 210 -19.94 4.32 21.90
CA SER A 210 -20.17 3.87 20.52
C SER A 210 -21.29 4.64 19.84
N THR A 211 -21.15 4.85 18.53
CA THR A 211 -22.23 5.30 17.65
C THR A 211 -22.38 4.35 16.47
N ALA A 212 -23.60 4.16 15.99
CA ALA A 212 -23.83 3.45 14.74
C ALA A 212 -23.26 4.26 13.57
N MET A 213 -22.64 3.57 12.61
CA MET A 213 -22.26 4.15 11.33
C MET A 213 -23.41 3.99 10.34
N THR A 214 -23.62 5.01 9.51
CA THR A 214 -24.68 5.06 8.51
C THR A 214 -24.10 4.71 7.15
N LEU A 215 -24.76 3.79 6.42
CA LEU A 215 -24.42 3.50 5.04
C LEU A 215 -24.80 4.70 4.15
N GLN A 216 -23.80 5.23 3.46
CA GLN A 216 -23.94 6.16 2.33
C GLN A 216 -23.54 5.42 1.05
N SER A 217 -23.40 6.14 -0.07
CA SER A 217 -23.17 5.57 -1.40
C SER A 217 -21.85 4.77 -1.49
N GLY A 218 -21.87 3.51 -1.06
CA GLY A 218 -20.74 2.57 -1.06
C GLY A 218 -19.84 2.56 0.18
N PHE A 219 -20.15 3.34 1.23
CA PHE A 219 -19.32 3.41 2.44
C PHE A 219 -20.14 3.72 3.69
N TYR A 220 -19.65 3.31 4.85
CA TYR A 220 -20.22 3.64 6.16
C TYR A 220 -19.55 4.88 6.74
N THR A 221 -20.31 5.72 7.45
CA THR A 221 -19.76 6.88 8.14
C THR A 221 -20.40 7.18 9.48
N ALA A 222 -19.60 7.71 10.41
CA ALA A 222 -20.03 8.30 11.67
C ALA A 222 -19.09 9.45 12.05
N THR A 223 -19.47 10.22 13.06
CA THR A 223 -18.66 11.32 13.57
C THR A 223 -18.20 11.09 15.01
N ILE A 224 -17.00 11.56 15.32
CA ILE A 224 -16.51 11.76 16.68
C ILE A 224 -16.79 13.22 17.05
N PRO A 225 -17.52 13.50 18.15
CA PRO A 225 -17.81 14.86 18.58
C PRO A 225 -16.54 15.65 18.89
N ALA A 226 -16.62 16.95 18.59
CA ALA A 226 -15.54 17.89 18.84
C ALA A 226 -15.13 17.95 20.32
N GLN A 227 -13.83 18.05 20.57
CA GLN A 227 -13.27 18.29 21.91
C GLN A 227 -12.71 19.70 21.99
N SER A 228 -12.93 20.39 23.11
CA SER A 228 -12.50 21.78 23.32
C SER A 228 -11.19 21.91 24.08
N VAL A 229 -10.56 20.79 24.44
CA VAL A 229 -9.31 20.74 25.22
C VAL A 229 -8.32 19.78 24.56
N THR A 230 -7.04 19.99 24.83
CA THR A 230 -5.97 19.13 24.32
C THR A 230 -6.05 17.73 24.94
N GLY A 231 -5.61 16.74 24.18
CA GLY A 231 -5.61 15.35 24.61
C GLY A 231 -5.51 14.39 23.44
N LYS A 232 -5.75 13.12 23.71
CA LYS A 232 -5.73 12.06 22.70
C LYS A 232 -7.13 11.51 22.50
N VAL A 233 -7.56 11.41 21.24
CA VAL A 233 -8.73 10.63 20.87
C VAL A 233 -8.27 9.27 20.39
N GLU A 234 -8.90 8.22 20.89
CA GLU A 234 -8.68 6.84 20.47
C GLU A 234 -9.99 6.27 19.96
N TYR A 235 -9.95 5.50 18.86
CA TYR A 235 -11.14 4.93 18.23
C TYR A 235 -10.83 3.62 17.51
N TYR A 236 -11.89 2.83 17.30
CA TYR A 236 -11.86 1.61 16.49
C TYR A 236 -13.25 1.34 15.93
N LEU A 237 -13.34 0.49 14.90
CA LEU A 237 -14.59 0.09 14.28
C LEU A 237 -14.94 -1.35 14.67
N GLU A 238 -16.24 -1.66 14.73
CA GLU A 238 -16.79 -3.02 14.85
C GLU A 238 -17.77 -3.22 13.69
N ALA A 239 -17.61 -4.28 12.92
CA ALA A 239 -18.57 -4.70 11.91
C ALA A 239 -19.15 -6.07 12.31
N GLU A 240 -20.46 -6.17 12.39
CA GLU A 240 -21.19 -7.39 12.73
C GLU A 240 -22.01 -7.85 11.53
N GLY A 241 -21.81 -9.10 11.12
CA GLY A 241 -22.59 -9.75 10.06
C GLY A 241 -23.98 -10.16 10.54
N THR A 242 -24.90 -10.43 9.61
CA THR A 242 -26.25 -10.98 9.93
C THR A 242 -26.21 -12.34 10.65
N ASN A 243 -25.07 -13.03 10.57
CA ASN A 243 -24.76 -14.27 11.28
C ASN A 243 -24.22 -14.05 12.71
N GLY A 244 -24.07 -12.81 13.17
CA GLY A 244 -23.57 -12.45 14.50
C GLY A 244 -22.06 -12.49 14.66
N LEU A 245 -21.30 -12.79 13.60
CA LEU A 245 -19.84 -12.75 13.64
C LEU A 245 -19.32 -11.33 13.46
N LYS A 246 -18.20 -11.01 14.13
CA LYS A 246 -17.66 -9.65 14.23
C LYS A 246 -16.22 -9.54 13.78
N SER A 247 -15.90 -8.44 13.12
CA SER A 247 -14.53 -7.97 12.87
C SER A 247 -14.33 -6.57 13.42
N TYR A 248 -13.07 -6.20 13.60
CA TYR A 248 -12.66 -4.91 14.14
C TYR A 248 -11.58 -4.25 13.30
N GLU A 249 -11.50 -2.93 13.37
CA GLU A 249 -10.39 -2.16 12.81
C GLU A 249 -9.87 -1.17 13.87
N PRO A 250 -8.64 -1.36 14.39
CA PRO A 250 -7.71 -2.45 14.06
C PRO A 250 -8.23 -3.82 14.53
N ALA A 251 -7.80 -4.91 13.90
CA ALA A 251 -8.29 -6.28 14.20
C ALA A 251 -8.14 -6.72 15.66
N THR A 252 -7.19 -6.14 16.39
CA THR A 252 -6.92 -6.45 17.81
C THR A 252 -7.64 -5.51 18.78
N ALA A 253 -8.57 -4.68 18.32
CA ALA A 253 -9.35 -3.80 19.20
C ALA A 253 -10.14 -4.61 20.25
N PRO A 254 -10.31 -4.08 21.48
CA PRO A 254 -9.85 -2.77 21.95
C PRO A 254 -8.39 -2.72 22.45
N ASN A 255 -7.60 -3.80 22.29
CA ASN A 255 -6.20 -3.82 22.76
C ASN A 255 -5.31 -2.86 21.96
N LYS A 256 -5.52 -2.76 20.64
CA LYS A 256 -4.97 -1.68 19.79
C LYS A 256 -6.11 -0.85 19.20
N VAL A 257 -5.83 0.42 18.97
CA VAL A 257 -6.80 1.41 18.49
C VAL A 257 -6.13 2.44 17.58
N LEU A 258 -6.90 2.99 16.64
CA LEU A 258 -6.52 4.17 15.89
C LEU A 258 -6.58 5.39 16.81
N ASN A 259 -5.78 6.42 16.54
CA ASN A 259 -5.77 7.60 17.39
C ASN A 259 -5.36 8.88 16.63
N TYR A 260 -5.69 10.02 17.23
CA TYR A 260 -5.14 11.33 16.89
C TYR A 260 -4.96 12.18 18.15
N LEU A 261 -4.03 13.12 18.08
CA LEU A 261 -3.81 14.10 19.13
C LEU A 261 -4.55 15.39 18.79
N LEU A 262 -5.11 16.00 19.82
CA LEU A 262 -5.63 17.36 19.81
C LEU A 262 -4.66 18.22 20.62
N ASN A 263 -4.02 19.18 19.97
CA ASN A 263 -3.11 20.12 20.60
C ASN A 263 -3.54 21.56 20.32
N THR A 264 -2.83 22.51 20.93
CA THR A 264 -2.97 23.95 20.67
C THR A 264 -1.90 24.47 19.73
N ASP A 265 -1.07 23.57 19.19
CA ASP A 265 0.03 23.97 18.33
C ASP A 265 -0.59 24.52 17.04
N ALA A 266 -0.29 25.78 16.75
CA ALA A 266 -0.69 26.36 15.48
C ALA A 266 0.01 25.56 14.38
N LEU A 267 -0.77 24.96 13.47
CA LEU A 267 -0.18 24.31 12.30
C LEU A 267 0.62 25.36 11.53
N PRO A 268 1.86 25.04 11.12
CA PRO A 268 2.66 25.95 10.33
C PRO A 268 1.96 26.21 8.99
N GLN A 269 2.13 27.41 8.43
CA GLN A 269 1.54 27.77 7.13
C GLN A 269 2.45 27.28 5.99
N LEU A 270 2.56 25.96 5.88
CA LEU A 270 3.34 25.30 4.84
C LEU A 270 2.47 24.97 3.63
N PHE A 271 3.06 25.09 2.46
CA PHE A 271 2.43 24.76 1.18
C PHE A 271 3.40 23.94 0.35
N VAL A 272 2.92 22.90 -0.32
CA VAL A 272 3.58 22.40 -1.52
C VAL A 272 3.47 23.50 -2.56
N ASN A 273 4.59 24.14 -2.90
CA ASN A 273 4.62 25.30 -3.78
C ASN A 273 4.83 24.90 -5.24
N GLU A 274 5.79 24.00 -5.47
CA GLU A 274 6.15 23.46 -6.78
C GLU A 274 6.64 22.03 -6.62
N PHE A 275 6.49 21.20 -7.64
CA PHE A 275 7.11 19.88 -7.71
C PHE A 275 7.35 19.50 -9.16
N MET A 276 8.36 18.67 -9.41
CA MET A 276 8.73 18.17 -10.73
C MET A 276 8.84 16.66 -10.68
N ALA A 277 7.87 15.96 -11.30
CA ALA A 277 7.79 14.50 -11.36
C ALA A 277 8.40 13.89 -12.64
N PHE A 278 9.15 14.70 -13.39
CA PHE A 278 9.95 14.26 -14.52
C PHE A 278 11.02 15.31 -14.83
N ASN A 279 12.17 15.19 -14.17
CA ASN A 279 13.29 16.09 -14.41
C ASN A 279 14.30 15.48 -15.39
N SER A 280 14.69 16.24 -16.41
CA SER A 280 15.65 15.78 -17.44
C SER A 280 16.62 16.86 -17.91
N SER A 281 16.50 18.09 -17.38
CA SER A 281 17.26 19.21 -17.93
C SER A 281 17.49 20.41 -17.01
N CYS A 282 16.75 20.56 -15.92
CA CYS A 282 16.94 21.68 -14.98
C CYS A 282 17.30 21.20 -13.59
N CYS A 283 17.90 22.11 -12.83
CA CYS A 283 17.80 22.09 -11.38
C CYS A 283 18.34 20.76 -10.80
N PRO A 284 19.58 20.35 -11.16
CA PRO A 284 20.07 19.05 -10.76
C PRO A 284 20.38 19.05 -9.26
N ASP A 285 20.13 17.92 -8.61
CA ASP A 285 20.83 17.61 -7.38
C ASP A 285 22.32 17.38 -7.70
N ASN A 286 23.19 17.87 -6.83
CA ASN A 286 24.63 17.70 -6.95
C ASN A 286 25.27 17.11 -5.69
N SER A 287 24.46 16.60 -4.77
CA SER A 287 24.90 16.06 -3.49
C SER A 287 25.88 14.89 -3.65
N SER A 288 25.69 14.06 -4.68
CA SER A 288 26.60 12.95 -5.07
C SER A 288 27.90 13.38 -5.74
N GLY A 289 28.07 14.67 -6.05
CA GLY A 289 29.21 15.21 -6.81
C GLY A 289 29.06 15.10 -8.33
N THR A 290 27.93 14.58 -8.82
CA THR A 290 27.51 14.65 -10.23
C THR A 290 26.13 15.30 -10.33
N ASN A 291 25.79 15.85 -11.50
CA ASN A 291 24.44 16.38 -11.71
C ASN A 291 23.45 15.22 -11.90
N GLU A 292 22.55 15.05 -10.95
CA GLU A 292 21.43 14.13 -10.99
C GLU A 292 20.15 14.94 -11.20
N PHE A 293 19.29 14.51 -12.13
CA PHE A 293 18.08 15.23 -12.49
C PHE A 293 16.89 14.51 -11.89
N ASP A 294 16.86 14.46 -10.56
CA ASP A 294 15.81 13.75 -9.84
C ASP A 294 14.56 14.59 -9.72
N ASP A 295 13.47 13.89 -9.38
CA ASP A 295 12.21 14.51 -9.05
C ASP A 295 12.33 15.23 -7.72
N TRP A 296 11.54 16.29 -7.54
CA TRP A 296 11.63 17.11 -6.34
C TRP A 296 10.33 17.79 -5.98
N ILE A 297 10.21 18.13 -4.71
CA ILE A 297 9.07 18.81 -4.09
C ILE A 297 9.62 20.04 -3.37
N GLU A 298 9.11 21.21 -3.70
CA GLU A 298 9.40 22.47 -3.00
C GLU A 298 8.29 22.81 -2.02
N ILE A 299 8.69 23.04 -0.77
CA ILE A 299 7.82 23.46 0.32
C ILE A 299 8.07 24.94 0.59
N TYR A 300 6.98 25.72 0.62
CA TYR A 300 6.98 27.13 0.97
C TYR A 300 6.44 27.34 2.39
N ASN A 301 7.18 28.10 3.20
CA ASN A 301 6.70 28.60 4.48
C ASN A 301 6.11 30.00 4.32
N ALA A 302 4.77 30.09 4.23
CA ALA A 302 4.06 31.37 4.16
C ALA A 302 3.95 32.08 5.52
N GLY A 303 4.41 31.44 6.60
CA GLY A 303 4.38 31.97 7.95
C GLY A 303 5.39 33.12 8.17
N SER A 304 5.20 33.82 9.28
CA SER A 304 6.08 34.92 9.71
C SER A 304 7.20 34.47 10.66
N VAL A 305 7.37 33.17 10.86
CA VAL A 305 8.40 32.56 11.72
C VAL A 305 9.02 31.38 10.99
N ASP A 306 10.28 31.10 11.30
CA ASP A 306 10.99 29.93 10.78
C ASP A 306 10.30 28.65 11.26
N VAL A 307 10.18 27.66 10.38
CA VAL A 307 9.52 26.38 10.67
C VAL A 307 10.52 25.26 10.44
N ASN A 308 10.85 24.53 11.50
CA ASN A 308 11.54 23.26 11.36
C ASN A 308 10.50 22.18 10.99
N ILE A 309 10.66 21.58 9.81
CA ILE A 309 9.79 20.52 9.30
C ILE A 309 10.29 19.11 9.67
N GLY A 310 11.41 18.99 10.38
CA GLY A 310 11.89 17.73 10.92
C GLY A 310 10.80 17.02 11.74
N GLY A 311 10.56 15.76 11.44
CA GLY A 311 9.51 14.93 12.04
C GLY A 311 8.14 15.03 11.39
N MET A 312 7.93 15.97 10.45
CA MET A 312 6.76 15.97 9.57
C MET A 312 6.90 14.89 8.49
N TYR A 313 5.82 14.66 7.74
CA TYR A 313 5.79 13.65 6.69
C TYR A 313 5.54 14.28 5.34
N VAL A 314 6.17 13.73 4.30
CA VAL A 314 5.85 14.05 2.91
C VAL A 314 5.37 12.79 2.23
N SER A 315 4.36 12.92 1.36
CA SER A 315 3.77 11.78 0.67
C SER A 315 3.26 12.18 -0.71
N ASP A 316 3.38 11.25 -1.65
CA ASP A 316 2.77 11.27 -2.97
C ASP A 316 1.37 10.59 -3.00
N ASN A 317 0.85 10.23 -1.83
CA ASN A 317 -0.37 9.44 -1.72
C ASN A 317 -1.25 9.97 -0.59
N LYS A 318 -2.36 10.62 -0.96
CA LYS A 318 -3.33 11.16 0.01
C LYS A 318 -3.96 10.10 0.92
N ALA A 319 -4.04 8.84 0.46
CA ALA A 319 -4.52 7.74 1.27
C ALA A 319 -3.46 7.20 2.24
N ASN A 320 -2.18 7.50 1.99
CA ASN A 320 -1.05 7.20 2.88
C ASN A 320 -0.23 8.47 3.17
N PRO A 321 -0.74 9.43 3.98
CA PRO A 321 -0.08 10.71 4.21
C PRO A 321 1.21 10.61 5.05
N PHE A 322 1.59 9.43 5.54
CA PHE A 322 2.73 9.22 6.44
C PHE A 322 3.87 8.43 5.77
N LYS A 323 4.09 8.64 4.46
CA LYS A 323 5.03 7.86 3.63
C LYS A 323 6.49 8.08 4.05
N TYR A 324 7.02 9.29 3.87
CA TYR A 324 8.39 9.63 4.26
C TYR A 324 8.40 10.55 5.48
N LYS A 325 9.00 10.12 6.59
CA LYS A 325 9.23 10.99 7.75
C LYS A 325 10.52 11.77 7.53
N ILE A 326 10.45 13.10 7.48
CA ILE A 326 11.63 13.95 7.43
C ILE A 326 12.43 13.76 8.74
N PRO A 327 13.75 13.50 8.70
CA PRO A 327 14.56 13.37 9.91
C PRO A 327 14.42 14.56 10.86
N ASP A 328 14.34 14.30 12.16
CA ASP A 328 14.12 15.31 13.22
C ASP A 328 15.38 15.68 14.00
N ASP A 329 16.55 15.23 13.54
CA ASP A 329 17.87 15.42 14.15
C ASP A 329 18.80 16.39 13.39
N GLU A 330 18.40 16.89 12.23
CA GLU A 330 19.17 17.79 11.34
C GLU A 330 18.45 19.15 11.11
N PRO A 331 18.22 19.97 12.17
CA PRO A 331 17.43 21.21 12.09
C PRO A 331 18.03 22.26 11.15
N GLU A 332 19.35 22.26 10.93
CA GLU A 332 20.04 23.15 10.00
C GLU A 332 19.66 22.92 8.53
N LEU A 333 19.24 21.70 8.17
CA LEU A 333 18.78 21.34 6.82
C LEU A 333 17.26 21.43 6.70
N THR A 334 16.55 21.18 7.80
CA THR A 334 15.09 21.01 7.83
C THR A 334 14.33 22.24 8.31
N THR A 335 15.02 23.36 8.56
CA THR A 335 14.36 24.63 8.91
C THR A 335 14.12 25.50 7.68
N ILE A 336 12.85 25.76 7.37
CA ILE A 336 12.41 26.70 6.34
C ILE A 336 12.25 28.09 6.97
N PRO A 337 13.05 29.10 6.58
CA PRO A 337 12.86 30.46 7.08
C PRO A 337 11.46 31.01 6.79
N ALA A 338 11.02 32.00 7.57
CA ALA A 338 9.79 32.73 7.27
C ALA A 338 9.80 33.28 5.83
N GLY A 339 8.80 32.93 5.02
CA GLY A 339 8.75 33.29 3.59
C GLY A 339 9.77 32.56 2.70
N GLY A 340 10.47 31.55 3.25
CA GLY A 340 11.48 30.76 2.54
C GLY A 340 10.91 29.51 1.88
N PHE A 341 11.80 28.83 1.15
CA PHE A 341 11.51 27.61 0.40
C PHE A 341 12.53 26.53 0.77
N LEU A 342 12.13 25.27 0.70
CA LEU A 342 13.02 24.12 0.88
C LEU A 342 12.64 23.02 -0.11
N ILE A 343 13.65 22.40 -0.72
CA ILE A 343 13.47 21.27 -1.64
C ILE A 343 13.68 19.95 -0.89
N ILE A 344 12.81 18.99 -1.19
CA ILE A 344 12.99 17.58 -0.88
C ILE A 344 13.06 16.83 -2.21
N TRP A 345 14.13 16.09 -2.42
CA TRP A 345 14.33 15.20 -3.57
C TRP A 345 13.50 13.94 -3.38
N ALA A 346 12.69 13.60 -4.38
CA ALA A 346 11.89 12.39 -4.42
C ALA A 346 12.58 11.39 -5.37
N ASP A 347 13.65 10.77 -4.90
CA ASP A 347 14.58 9.99 -5.71
C ASP A 347 14.70 8.51 -5.29
N ASN A 348 14.06 8.11 -4.18
CA ASN A 348 14.24 6.80 -3.52
C ASN A 348 15.64 6.58 -2.93
N GLN A 349 16.39 7.65 -2.61
CA GLN A 349 17.78 7.55 -2.16
C GLN A 349 17.97 8.22 -0.80
N SER A 350 17.14 7.85 0.18
CA SER A 350 17.17 8.40 1.54
C SER A 350 18.55 8.35 2.25
N GLU A 351 19.44 7.46 1.81
CA GLU A 351 20.82 7.39 2.27
C GLU A 351 21.67 8.63 1.93
N GLN A 352 21.23 9.47 0.99
CA GLN A 352 21.92 10.70 0.59
C GLN A 352 21.70 11.86 1.57
N GLY A 353 20.68 11.79 2.41
CA GLY A 353 20.48 12.74 3.52
C GLY A 353 19.03 13.07 3.82
N ALA A 354 18.83 14.00 4.76
CA ALA A 354 17.52 14.33 5.32
C ALA A 354 16.52 14.96 4.34
N LEU A 355 16.98 15.39 3.16
CA LEU A 355 16.15 15.98 2.11
C LEU A 355 15.99 15.03 0.91
N HIS A 356 16.33 13.75 1.05
CA HIS A 356 16.11 12.71 0.04
C HIS A 356 15.06 11.72 0.55
N ALA A 357 13.92 11.68 -0.13
CA ALA A 357 12.80 10.82 0.23
C ALA A 357 13.05 9.38 -0.24
N ASP A 358 12.45 8.42 0.46
CA ASP A 358 12.47 7.00 0.12
C ASP A 358 11.44 6.63 -0.96
N PHE A 359 10.94 7.62 -1.70
CA PHE A 359 10.02 7.46 -2.82
C PHE A 359 10.37 8.42 -3.96
N GLY A 360 9.89 8.09 -5.17
CA GLY A 360 9.95 8.99 -6.33
C GLY A 360 8.56 9.34 -6.84
N LEU A 361 8.49 10.31 -7.75
CA LEU A 361 7.22 10.78 -8.28
C LEU A 361 6.86 10.13 -9.63
N ALA A 362 5.57 9.93 -9.87
CA ALA A 362 5.05 9.40 -11.12
C ALA A 362 4.76 10.51 -12.14
N ASN A 363 5.34 10.41 -13.35
CA ASN A 363 5.04 11.32 -14.45
C ASN A 363 3.61 11.20 -15.04
N ALA A 364 2.85 10.19 -14.60
CA ALA A 364 1.44 9.97 -14.94
C ALA A 364 0.48 10.78 -14.05
N GLY A 365 0.99 11.39 -12.97
CA GLY A 365 0.24 12.23 -12.04
C GLY A 365 -0.21 11.49 -10.77
N GLU A 366 -0.14 12.19 -9.63
CA GLU A 366 -0.49 11.72 -8.29
C GLU A 366 -0.73 12.89 -7.33
N ASP A 367 -1.07 12.60 -6.06
CA ASP A 367 -1.20 13.62 -5.01
C ASP A 367 0.19 13.98 -4.47
N VAL A 368 0.41 15.19 -3.94
CA VAL A 368 1.63 15.51 -3.17
C VAL A 368 1.23 16.33 -1.94
N GLY A 369 1.72 15.98 -0.77
CA GLY A 369 1.37 16.64 0.49
C GLY A 369 2.47 16.62 1.55
N ILE A 370 2.38 17.59 2.46
CA ILE A 370 3.17 17.75 3.70
C ILE A 370 2.24 17.90 4.91
#